data_AF-A0A7V5W714-F1
#
_entry.id   AF-A0A7V5W714-F1
#
_cell.length_a   1.000
_cell.length_b   1.000
_cell.length_c   1.000
_cell.angle_alpha   90.00
_cell.angle_beta   90.00
_cell.angle_gamma   90.00
#
_symmetry.space_group_name_H-M   'P 1'
#
loop_
_entity.id
_entity.type
_entity.pdbx_description
1 polymer ?
#
loop_
_entity_poly.entity_id
_entity_poly.type
_entity_poly.pdbx_seq_one_letter_code
_entity_poly.pdbx_strand_id
1 'polypeptide(L)'
;MPRQGTKAFEHLVEEFLSGYFAFNPTHATALGVHEYDDRLEDRSAEAIAEELRRLEDFRKRLDREIVPEELPDEAQMDLAILRSKIEAQLLHLRTIRWWARDPSYFSDLAAWSVYSLLVRPTTSLSQRLEAIEQRLRAVPRLLAQAREHLARTAEKARQAPAHGVPRIFVEIALEEFEGAREFFATAIPGFIAEVTDSEKARSLQRANAEALHACEGMRRFLAEELLEKAQGEFALGREIFARLLAAEEQVFTPIEEILGHGWRELHATQERMREIAHQIAPNRTLPDLLHHLSEEHPAADDLISSYRRRCEEVRRFVLERELVSIPERDWLEITETPPFYRSLIFAALDPPGPFEVAEHPTFFYVTPVDATQPPDRQKAYLRAHNVYAQVSTIIHEAYPGHHVQALHVKRCPSLVRKVFAAGTFVEGWAHYCEEMVLD
;
A
#
# COMPACT_ATOMS: atom_id res chain seq x y z
N MET A 1 38.05 9.16 -2.14
CA MET A 1 37.39 10.01 -1.14
C MET A 1 36.14 10.59 -1.77
N PRO A 2 34.98 10.59 -1.10
CA PRO A 2 33.78 11.21 -1.66
C PRO A 2 34.08 12.69 -1.92
N ARG A 3 33.65 13.20 -3.08
CA ARG A 3 33.74 14.64 -3.37
C ARG A 3 32.91 15.39 -2.30
N GLN A 4 33.31 16.61 -1.97
CA GLN A 4 32.63 17.41 -0.94
C GLN A 4 31.11 17.54 -1.19
N GLY A 5 30.69 17.63 -2.46
CA GLY A 5 29.28 17.65 -2.86
C GLY A 5 28.51 16.36 -2.55
N THR A 6 29.15 15.18 -2.63
CA THR A 6 28.51 13.89 -2.30
C THR A 6 28.17 13.82 -0.81
N LYS A 7 29.09 14.22 0.06
CA LYS A 7 28.84 14.21 1.52
C LYS A 7 27.77 15.22 1.93
N ALA A 8 27.75 16.39 1.28
CA ALA A 8 26.72 17.39 1.51
C ALA A 8 25.34 16.85 1.11
N PHE A 9 25.24 16.16 -0.03
CA PHE A 9 24.01 15.53 -0.48
C PHE A 9 23.55 14.40 0.45
N GLU A 10 24.44 13.50 0.86
CA GLU A 10 24.14 12.43 1.83
C GLU A 10 23.56 12.99 3.13
N HIS A 11 24.15 14.07 3.65
CA HIS A 11 23.63 14.73 4.86
C HIS A 11 22.23 15.32 4.67
N LEU A 12 21.96 15.95 3.52
CA LEU A 12 20.62 16.47 3.20
C LEU A 12 19.60 15.34 3.04
N VAL A 13 19.99 14.19 2.51
CA VAL A 13 19.14 12.99 2.43
C VAL A 13 18.76 12.52 3.84
N GLU A 14 19.73 12.35 4.73
CA GLU A 14 19.48 11.94 6.12
C GLU A 14 18.55 12.92 6.85
N GLU A 15 18.80 14.23 6.72
CA GLU A 15 17.97 15.28 7.30
C GLU A 15 16.53 15.24 6.76
N PHE A 16 16.38 15.07 5.43
CA PHE A 16 15.06 14.97 4.80
C PHE A 16 14.30 13.74 5.29
N LEU A 17 14.95 12.58 5.34
CA LEU A 17 14.34 11.32 5.75
C LEU A 17 13.91 11.35 7.22
N SER A 18 14.72 11.92 8.11
CA SER A 18 14.34 12.09 9.53
C SER A 18 13.06 12.92 9.67
N GLY A 19 12.97 14.05 8.95
CA GLY A 19 11.74 14.86 8.92
C GLY A 19 10.56 14.14 8.27
N TYR A 20 10.81 13.37 7.21
CA TYR A 20 9.79 12.59 6.53
C TYR A 20 9.19 11.50 7.42
N PHE A 21 10.03 10.75 8.15
CA PHE A 21 9.60 9.72 9.09
C PHE A 21 8.88 10.31 10.31
N ALA A 22 9.33 11.47 10.81
CA ALA A 22 8.62 12.17 11.86
C ALA A 22 7.19 12.59 11.43
N PHE A 23 7.00 12.98 10.17
CA PHE A 23 5.68 13.32 9.61
C PHE A 23 4.86 12.08 9.18
N ASN A 24 5.50 10.93 8.94
CA ASN A 24 4.88 9.69 8.48
C ASN A 24 5.39 8.46 9.27
N PRO A 25 5.16 8.41 10.59
CA PRO A 25 5.69 7.35 11.46
C PRO A 25 5.18 5.96 11.07
N THR A 26 3.95 5.84 10.55
CA THR A 26 3.40 4.55 10.12
C THR A 26 4.20 3.97 8.94
N HIS A 27 4.60 4.83 7.99
CA HIS A 27 5.45 4.40 6.88
C HIS A 27 6.88 4.05 7.33
N ALA A 28 7.42 4.79 8.31
CA ALA A 28 8.72 4.46 8.91
C ALA A 28 8.73 3.04 9.49
N THR A 29 7.70 2.67 10.26
CA THR A 29 7.51 1.29 10.76
C THR A 29 7.42 0.27 9.64
N ALA A 30 6.64 0.52 8.59
CA ALA A 30 6.51 -0.40 7.45
C ALA A 30 7.85 -0.65 6.74
N LEU A 31 8.76 0.33 6.75
CA LEU A 31 10.09 0.20 6.18
C LEU A 31 11.10 -0.47 7.12
N GLY A 32 10.76 -0.74 8.38
CA GLY A 32 11.64 -1.29 9.41
C GLY A 32 12.41 -0.25 10.24
N VAL A 33 11.93 1.00 10.28
CA VAL A 33 12.52 2.08 11.09
C VAL A 33 11.76 2.23 12.40
N HIS A 34 12.20 1.50 13.43
CA HIS A 34 11.48 1.34 14.69
C HIS A 34 11.56 2.51 15.69
N GLU A 35 12.29 3.58 15.37
CA GLU A 35 12.37 4.79 16.22
C GLU A 35 11.02 5.51 16.34
N TYR A 36 10.09 5.25 15.41
CA TYR A 36 8.80 5.93 15.30
C TYR A 36 7.59 5.01 15.57
N ASP A 37 7.83 3.77 16.02
CA ASP A 37 6.77 2.77 16.23
C ASP A 37 5.70 3.23 17.23
N ASP A 38 6.10 4.01 18.24
CA ASP A 38 5.22 4.55 19.27
C ASP A 38 4.42 5.79 18.82
N ARG A 39 4.60 6.25 17.58
CA ARG A 39 3.94 7.45 17.06
C ARG A 39 2.89 7.11 16.01
N LEU A 40 1.88 7.98 15.98
CA LEU A 40 0.87 8.07 14.92
C LEU A 40 0.94 9.47 14.31
N GLU A 41 0.62 9.57 13.02
CA GLU A 41 0.61 10.81 12.25
C GLU A 41 -0.12 11.95 13.01
N ASP A 42 0.48 13.15 13.00
CA ASP A 42 -0.22 14.38 13.34
C ASP A 42 -0.68 15.05 12.05
N ARG A 43 -2.00 15.13 11.86
CA ARG A 43 -2.64 15.75 10.72
C ARG A 43 -3.40 17.01 11.12
N SER A 44 -3.02 17.67 12.21
CA SER A 44 -3.51 19.02 12.55
C SER A 44 -3.19 20.03 11.45
N ALA A 45 -3.93 21.15 11.42
CA ALA A 45 -3.67 22.22 10.47
C ALA A 45 -2.27 22.80 10.64
N GLU A 46 -1.80 22.88 11.89
CA GLU A 46 -0.48 23.34 12.28
C GLU A 46 0.62 22.41 11.73
N ALA A 47 0.50 21.11 11.97
CA ALA A 47 1.46 20.11 11.48
C ALA A 47 1.55 20.09 9.94
N ILE A 48 0.41 20.17 9.25
CA ILE A 48 0.38 20.26 7.78
C ILE A 48 1.06 21.55 7.28
N ALA A 49 0.83 22.69 7.95
CA ALA A 49 1.45 23.95 7.59
C ALA A 49 2.97 23.96 7.85
N GLU A 50 3.41 23.33 8.94
CA GLU A 50 4.84 23.13 9.24
C GLU A 50 5.50 22.24 8.19
N GLU A 51 4.87 21.14 7.81
CA GLU A 51 5.40 20.24 6.79
C GLU A 51 5.52 20.92 5.43
N LEU A 52 4.49 21.69 5.02
CA LEU A 52 4.55 22.46 3.79
C LEU A 52 5.73 23.45 3.78
N ARG A 53 6.02 24.12 4.90
CA ARG A 53 7.19 25.01 5.03
C ARG A 53 8.49 24.22 4.94
N ARG A 54 8.58 23.09 5.67
CA ARG A 54 9.76 22.22 5.65
C ARG A 54 10.08 21.77 4.22
N LEU A 55 9.09 21.28 3.48
CA LEU A 55 9.24 20.81 2.10
C LEU A 55 9.66 21.94 1.14
N GLU A 56 9.06 23.13 1.26
CA GLU A 56 9.45 24.28 0.43
C GLU A 56 10.87 24.75 0.70
N ASP A 57 11.28 24.78 1.96
CA ASP A 57 12.63 25.18 2.34
C ASP A 57 13.65 24.13 1.93
N PHE A 58 13.34 22.84 2.08
CA PHE A 58 14.19 21.75 1.57
C PHE A 58 14.38 21.82 0.06
N ARG A 59 13.30 22.06 -0.70
CA ARG A 59 13.38 22.22 -2.15
C ARG A 59 14.35 23.34 -2.54
N LYS A 60 14.21 24.52 -1.93
CA LYS A 60 15.10 25.66 -2.19
C LYS A 60 16.55 25.38 -1.78
N ARG A 61 16.76 24.66 -0.68
CA ARG A 61 18.10 24.27 -0.22
C ARG A 61 18.76 23.29 -1.19
N LEU A 62 18.05 22.26 -1.64
CA LEU A 62 18.56 21.33 -2.66
C LEU A 62 19.01 22.07 -3.91
N ASP A 63 18.21 22.99 -4.43
CA ASP A 63 18.55 23.75 -5.64
C ASP A 63 19.73 24.72 -5.46
N ARG A 64 19.96 25.20 -4.23
CA ARG A 64 21.04 26.15 -3.91
C ARG A 64 22.36 25.44 -3.56
N GLU A 65 22.28 24.33 -2.84
CA GLU A 65 23.43 23.70 -2.18
C GLU A 65 23.99 22.54 -3.01
N ILE A 66 23.21 21.94 -3.90
CA ILE A 66 23.60 20.76 -4.68
C ILE A 66 23.70 21.11 -6.17
N VAL A 67 24.88 20.87 -6.74
CA VAL A 67 25.14 20.95 -8.18
C VAL A 67 25.07 19.53 -8.77
N PRO A 68 24.03 19.17 -9.53
CA PRO A 68 23.83 17.80 -10.02
C PRO A 68 25.04 17.24 -10.77
N GLU A 69 25.69 18.05 -11.59
CA GLU A 69 26.82 17.65 -12.43
C GLU A 69 28.08 17.30 -11.61
N GLU A 70 28.14 17.72 -10.34
CA GLU A 70 29.23 17.38 -9.43
C GLU A 70 29.00 16.03 -8.71
N LEU A 71 27.78 15.51 -8.74
CA LEU A 71 27.40 14.24 -8.14
C LEU A 71 27.74 13.05 -9.07
N PRO A 72 28.12 11.89 -8.50
CA PRO A 72 28.14 10.62 -9.24
C PRO A 72 26.75 10.26 -9.77
N ASP A 73 26.68 9.49 -10.85
CA ASP A 73 25.42 9.11 -11.52
C ASP A 73 24.37 8.52 -10.56
N GLU A 74 24.78 7.61 -9.67
CA GLU A 74 23.90 7.01 -8.65
C GLU A 74 23.27 8.07 -7.72
N ALA A 75 24.04 9.10 -7.34
CA ALA A 75 23.56 10.18 -6.50
C ALA A 75 22.71 11.20 -7.28
N GLN A 76 22.92 11.34 -8.60
CA GLN A 76 22.04 12.13 -9.46
C GLN A 76 20.66 11.49 -9.58
N MET A 77 20.60 10.15 -9.67
CA MET A 77 19.33 9.41 -9.64
C MET A 77 18.60 9.61 -8.31
N ASP A 78 19.32 9.47 -7.19
CA ASP A 78 18.75 9.71 -5.85
C ASP A 78 18.25 11.16 -5.70
N LEU A 79 18.97 12.16 -6.24
CA LEU A 79 18.53 13.55 -6.24
C LEU A 79 17.23 13.74 -7.05
N ALA A 80 17.09 13.07 -8.20
CA ALA A 80 15.88 13.13 -9.01
C ALA A 80 14.68 12.54 -8.26
N ILE A 81 14.84 11.37 -7.63
CA ILE A 81 13.79 10.73 -6.82
C ILE A 81 13.39 11.64 -5.65
N LEU A 82 14.38 12.21 -4.95
CA LEU A 82 14.13 13.09 -3.81
C LEU A 82 13.35 14.35 -4.23
N ARG A 83 13.73 14.99 -5.34
CA ARG A 83 13.00 16.13 -5.92
C ARG A 83 11.56 15.75 -6.29
N SER A 84 11.38 14.61 -6.97
CA SER A 84 10.07 14.08 -7.33
C SER A 84 9.19 13.89 -6.09
N LYS A 85 9.75 13.27 -5.04
CA LYS A 85 9.03 13.01 -3.79
C LYS A 85 8.62 14.29 -3.07
N ILE A 86 9.46 15.33 -3.07
CA ILE A 86 9.13 16.64 -2.50
C ILE A 86 7.96 17.27 -3.26
N GLU A 87 8.00 17.26 -4.60
CA GLU A 87 6.92 17.80 -5.42
C GLU A 87 5.61 17.03 -5.22
N ALA A 88 5.67 15.70 -5.12
CA ALA A 88 4.50 14.87 -4.85
C ALA A 88 3.88 15.21 -3.49
N GLN A 89 4.69 15.33 -2.43
CA GLN A 89 4.18 15.69 -1.10
C GLN A 89 3.58 17.11 -1.08
N LEU A 90 4.22 18.07 -1.75
CA LEU A 90 3.68 19.42 -1.91
C LEU A 90 2.34 19.39 -2.65
N LEU A 91 2.23 18.60 -3.73
CA LEU A 91 0.99 18.46 -4.50
C LEU A 91 -0.13 17.85 -3.64
N HIS A 92 0.15 16.76 -2.92
CA HIS A 92 -0.80 16.10 -2.02
C HIS A 92 -1.26 16.99 -0.88
N LEU A 93 -0.33 17.67 -0.20
CA LEU A 93 -0.67 18.48 0.97
C LEU A 93 -1.33 19.81 0.60
N ARG A 94 -0.99 20.40 -0.54
CA ARG A 94 -1.46 21.75 -0.93
C ARG A 94 -2.60 21.75 -1.91
N THR A 95 -2.52 20.95 -2.96
CA THR A 95 -3.43 21.03 -4.11
C THR A 95 -4.51 19.97 -4.03
N ILE A 96 -4.11 18.70 -3.92
CA ILE A 96 -5.04 17.57 -3.91
C ILE A 96 -5.79 17.48 -2.59
N ARG A 97 -5.05 17.59 -1.47
CA ARG A 97 -5.56 17.68 -0.09
C ARG A 97 -6.43 16.49 0.32
N TRP A 98 -5.96 15.26 0.10
CA TRP A 98 -6.66 14.05 0.56
C TRP A 98 -7.02 14.11 2.04
N TRP A 99 -6.10 14.60 2.88
CA TRP A 99 -6.30 14.84 4.33
C TRP A 99 -7.51 15.75 4.68
N ALA A 100 -8.08 16.47 3.72
CA ALA A 100 -9.25 17.31 3.91
C ALA A 100 -10.46 16.92 3.05
N ARG A 101 -10.30 15.99 2.12
CA ARG A 101 -11.31 15.67 1.08
C ARG A 101 -11.71 14.21 1.04
N ASP A 102 -10.87 13.32 1.56
CA ASP A 102 -11.09 11.89 1.52
C ASP A 102 -11.03 11.34 2.96
N PRO A 103 -12.17 10.92 3.53
CA PRO A 103 -12.17 10.32 4.86
C PRO A 103 -11.40 8.99 4.93
N SER A 104 -11.27 8.28 3.80
CA SER A 104 -10.58 6.98 3.66
C SER A 104 -9.11 7.06 4.11
N TYR A 105 -8.50 8.22 3.87
CA TYR A 105 -7.16 8.56 4.34
C TYR A 105 -6.95 8.33 5.85
N PHE A 106 -8.02 8.46 6.65
CA PHE A 106 -7.94 8.33 8.10
C PHE A 106 -8.36 6.95 8.62
N SER A 107 -9.22 6.21 7.92
CA SER A 107 -9.47 4.78 8.22
C SER A 107 -8.18 4.00 8.04
N ASP A 108 -7.50 4.21 6.92
CA ASP A 108 -6.22 3.58 6.61
C ASP A 108 -5.18 3.85 7.69
N LEU A 109 -4.92 5.12 8.03
CA LEU A 109 -3.96 5.47 9.07
C LEU A 109 -4.32 4.90 10.44
N ALA A 110 -5.61 4.91 10.82
CA ALA A 110 -6.03 4.39 12.11
C ALA A 110 -5.82 2.87 12.21
N ALA A 111 -6.29 2.10 11.23
CA ALA A 111 -6.22 0.64 11.25
C ALA A 111 -4.82 0.13 10.91
N TRP A 112 -4.21 0.59 9.81
CA TRP A 112 -2.93 0.09 9.31
C TRP A 112 -1.76 0.35 10.27
N SER A 113 -1.76 1.51 10.94
CA SER A 113 -0.73 1.85 11.92
C SER A 113 -0.66 0.86 13.08
N VAL A 114 -1.80 0.35 13.55
CA VAL A 114 -1.81 -0.65 14.61
C VAL A 114 -1.59 -2.05 14.03
N TYR A 115 -2.24 -2.35 12.91
CA TYR A 115 -2.13 -3.62 12.21
C TYR A 115 -0.67 -4.01 11.93
N SER A 116 0.13 -3.09 11.37
CA SER A 116 1.52 -3.35 10.98
C SER A 116 2.39 -3.87 12.14
N LEU A 117 2.12 -3.43 13.38
CA LEU A 117 2.83 -3.86 14.58
C LEU A 117 2.34 -5.21 15.14
N LEU A 118 1.13 -5.66 14.77
CA LEU A 118 0.59 -6.96 15.16
C LEU A 118 1.15 -8.07 14.30
N VAL A 119 1.15 -7.88 12.98
CA VAL A 119 1.49 -8.93 12.01
C VAL A 119 2.99 -9.15 11.89
N ARG A 120 3.80 -8.14 12.19
CA ARG A 120 5.26 -8.20 12.06
C ARG A 120 5.93 -8.20 13.43
N PRO A 121 6.43 -9.35 13.91
CA PRO A 121 7.10 -9.45 15.18
C PRO A 121 8.58 -9.01 15.11
N THR A 122 8.86 -7.84 14.52
CA THR A 122 10.22 -7.39 14.18
C THR A 122 10.98 -6.78 15.36
N THR A 123 10.28 -6.29 16.39
CA THR A 123 10.84 -5.87 17.68
C THR A 123 10.39 -6.79 18.82
N SER A 124 10.93 -6.64 20.04
CA SER A 124 10.51 -7.49 21.17
C SER A 124 9.03 -7.33 21.49
N LEU A 125 8.37 -8.38 22.01
CA LEU A 125 6.94 -8.31 22.36
C LEU A 125 6.63 -7.13 23.28
N SER A 126 7.47 -6.85 24.29
CA SER A 126 7.26 -5.72 25.19
C SER A 126 7.30 -4.37 24.47
N GLN A 127 8.23 -4.17 23.53
CA GLN A 127 8.31 -2.95 22.72
C GLN A 127 7.09 -2.80 21.81
N ARG A 128 6.67 -3.87 21.13
CA ARG A 128 5.48 -3.86 20.27
C ARG A 128 4.22 -3.54 21.06
N LEU A 129 4.03 -4.15 22.23
CA LEU A 129 2.87 -3.87 23.08
C LEU A 129 2.84 -2.41 23.56
N GLU A 130 4.00 -1.78 23.76
CA GLU A 130 4.07 -0.35 24.06
C GLU A 130 3.68 0.50 22.84
N ALA A 131 4.29 0.23 21.69
CA ALA A 131 3.99 0.94 20.45
C ALA A 131 2.51 0.83 20.04
N ILE A 132 1.93 -0.37 20.11
CA ILE A 132 0.50 -0.62 19.87
C ILE A 132 -0.35 0.22 20.81
N GLU A 133 -0.03 0.26 22.11
CA GLU A 133 -0.80 1.04 23.07
C GLU A 133 -0.76 2.54 22.75
N GLN A 134 0.41 3.08 22.41
CA GLN A 134 0.56 4.50 22.06
C GLN A 134 -0.20 4.85 20.79
N ARG A 135 -0.15 4.00 19.75
CA ARG A 135 -0.94 4.20 18.52
C ARG A 135 -2.43 4.15 18.78
N LEU A 136 -2.91 3.16 19.54
CA LEU A 136 -4.33 3.08 19.94
C LEU A 136 -4.79 4.35 20.67
N ARG A 137 -3.99 4.86 21.62
CA ARG A 137 -4.29 6.11 22.34
C ARG A 137 -4.26 7.35 21.43
N ALA A 138 -3.53 7.32 20.33
CA ALA A 138 -3.44 8.42 19.39
C ALA A 138 -4.57 8.44 18.33
N VAL A 139 -5.23 7.30 18.07
CA VAL A 139 -6.35 7.21 17.10
C VAL A 139 -7.46 8.25 17.37
N PRO A 140 -7.95 8.46 18.61
CA PRO A 140 -8.97 9.48 18.87
C PRO A 140 -8.54 10.90 18.46
N ARG A 141 -7.28 11.27 18.70
CA ARG A 141 -6.73 12.57 18.27
C ARG A 141 -6.73 12.69 16.74
N LEU A 142 -6.24 11.66 16.05
CA LEU A 142 -6.18 11.63 14.58
C LEU A 142 -7.59 11.80 13.97
N LEU A 143 -8.58 11.06 14.47
CA LEU A 143 -9.96 11.12 13.96
C LEU A 143 -10.66 12.44 14.33
N ALA A 144 -10.30 13.07 15.44
CA ALA A 144 -10.79 14.42 15.75
C ALA A 144 -10.25 15.46 14.75
N GLN A 145 -8.97 15.40 14.39
CA GLN A 145 -8.36 16.25 13.36
C GLN A 145 -9.03 16.03 11.99
N ALA A 146 -9.27 14.77 11.62
CA ALA A 146 -9.98 14.39 10.41
C ALA A 146 -11.37 15.04 10.33
N ARG A 147 -12.17 14.91 11.41
CA ARG A 147 -13.51 15.48 11.49
C ARG A 147 -13.49 16.99 11.29
N GLU A 148 -12.53 17.69 11.89
CA GLU A 148 -12.38 19.13 11.73
C GLU A 148 -12.11 19.52 10.28
N HIS A 149 -11.17 18.84 9.61
CA HIS A 149 -10.83 19.13 8.21
C HIS A 149 -11.97 18.86 7.26
N LEU A 150 -12.65 17.72 7.43
CA LEU A 150 -13.78 17.31 6.59
C LEU A 150 -14.96 18.27 6.77
N ALA A 151 -15.32 18.61 8.01
CA ALA A 151 -16.40 19.55 8.31
C ALA A 151 -16.10 20.94 7.73
N ARG A 152 -14.87 21.44 7.91
CA ARG A 152 -14.43 22.73 7.36
C ARG A 152 -14.45 22.74 5.84
N THR A 153 -14.05 21.63 5.20
CA THR A 153 -14.05 21.51 3.74
C THR A 153 -15.47 21.43 3.18
N ALA A 154 -16.36 20.65 3.80
CA ALA A 154 -17.76 20.58 3.43
C ALA A 154 -18.47 21.93 3.55
N GLU A 155 -18.18 22.72 4.59
CA GLU A 155 -18.76 24.06 4.74
C GLU A 155 -18.28 25.03 3.64
N LYS A 156 -16.97 25.05 3.36
CA LYS A 156 -16.40 25.90 2.30
C LYS A 156 -16.90 25.50 0.90
N ALA A 157 -17.13 24.22 0.67
CA ALA A 157 -17.58 23.69 -0.62
C ALA A 157 -18.97 24.20 -1.04
N ARG A 158 -19.79 24.68 -0.10
CA ARG A 158 -21.06 25.36 -0.41
C ARG A 158 -20.90 26.55 -1.36
N GLN A 159 -19.72 27.17 -1.37
CA GLN A 159 -19.40 28.31 -2.24
C GLN A 159 -18.53 27.91 -3.45
N ALA A 160 -17.84 26.77 -3.39
CA ALA A 160 -16.97 26.26 -4.45
C ALA A 160 -16.95 24.71 -4.48
N PRO A 161 -17.97 24.07 -5.09
CA PRO A 161 -18.19 22.62 -5.00
C PRO A 161 -17.02 21.78 -5.52
N ALA A 162 -16.30 22.22 -6.57
CA ALA A 162 -15.19 21.48 -7.16
C ALA A 162 -14.08 21.08 -6.16
N HIS A 163 -13.94 21.81 -5.05
CA HIS A 163 -12.95 21.53 -4.01
C HIS A 163 -13.53 20.89 -2.73
N GLY A 164 -14.79 20.47 -2.78
CA GLY A 164 -15.45 19.80 -1.67
C GLY A 164 -15.05 18.34 -1.49
N VAL A 165 -15.67 17.72 -0.49
CA VAL A 165 -15.62 16.28 -0.22
C VAL A 165 -16.53 15.57 -1.23
N PRO A 166 -16.00 14.71 -2.12
CA PRO A 166 -16.82 13.94 -3.04
C PRO A 166 -17.69 12.94 -2.30
N ARG A 167 -18.97 12.84 -2.69
CA ARG A 167 -19.92 11.95 -2.04
C ARG A 167 -19.46 10.49 -2.06
N ILE A 168 -18.93 10.04 -3.20
CA ILE A 168 -18.45 8.66 -3.36
C ILE A 168 -17.33 8.31 -2.38
N PHE A 169 -16.46 9.26 -2.01
CA PHE A 169 -15.44 9.02 -0.99
C PHE A 169 -16.03 8.83 0.40
N VAL A 170 -17.12 9.53 0.72
CA VAL A 170 -17.83 9.31 2.00
C VAL A 170 -18.51 7.94 2.01
N GLU A 171 -19.07 7.51 0.88
CA GLU A 171 -19.71 6.20 0.74
C GLU A 171 -18.68 5.06 0.89
N ILE A 172 -17.54 5.16 0.22
CA ILE A 172 -16.42 4.21 0.37
C ILE A 172 -15.89 4.21 1.81
N ALA A 173 -15.62 5.38 2.38
CA ALA A 173 -15.09 5.48 3.73
C ALA A 173 -16.06 4.93 4.80
N LEU A 174 -17.38 4.96 4.57
CA LEU A 174 -18.32 4.31 5.49
C LEU A 174 -18.11 2.79 5.57
N GLU A 175 -17.77 2.15 4.45
CA GLU A 175 -17.43 0.73 4.40
C GLU A 175 -16.06 0.47 5.05
N GLU A 176 -15.06 1.30 4.75
CA GLU A 176 -13.72 1.15 5.33
C GLU A 176 -13.70 1.38 6.84
N PHE A 177 -14.41 2.40 7.35
CA PHE A 177 -14.54 2.62 8.80
C PHE A 177 -15.33 1.50 9.49
N GLU A 178 -16.20 0.79 8.77
CA GLU A 178 -16.82 -0.43 9.30
C GLU A 178 -15.79 -1.56 9.43
N GLY A 179 -14.91 -1.73 8.44
CA GLY A 179 -13.77 -2.64 8.53
C GLY A 179 -12.81 -2.29 9.67
N ALA A 180 -12.45 -1.01 9.81
CA ALA A 180 -11.62 -0.53 10.92
C ALA A 180 -12.30 -0.77 12.28
N ARG A 181 -13.62 -0.54 12.38
CA ARG A 181 -14.41 -0.83 13.58
C ARG A 181 -14.36 -2.32 13.92
N GLU A 182 -14.57 -3.20 12.94
CA GLU A 182 -14.48 -4.64 13.13
C GLU A 182 -13.09 -5.06 13.62
N PHE A 183 -12.02 -4.51 13.04
CA PHE A 183 -10.64 -4.73 13.47
C PHE A 183 -10.44 -4.39 14.96
N PHE A 184 -10.85 -3.20 15.39
CA PHE A 184 -10.74 -2.82 16.82
C PHE A 184 -11.71 -3.60 17.72
N ALA A 185 -12.85 -4.08 17.20
CA ALA A 185 -13.82 -4.85 17.98
C ALA A 185 -13.44 -6.33 18.15
N THR A 186 -12.62 -6.89 17.25
CA THR A 186 -12.36 -8.34 17.19
C THR A 186 -10.88 -8.68 17.22
N ALA A 187 -10.09 -8.18 16.27
CA ALA A 187 -8.69 -8.51 16.09
C ALA A 187 -7.84 -8.10 17.29
N ILE A 188 -7.98 -6.84 17.72
CA ILE A 188 -7.21 -6.30 18.84
C ILE A 188 -7.56 -7.01 20.16
N PRO A 189 -8.85 -7.19 20.54
CA PRO A 189 -9.19 -8.00 21.71
C PRO A 189 -8.68 -9.43 21.66
N GLY A 190 -8.74 -10.08 20.48
CA GLY A 190 -8.18 -11.43 20.28
C GLY A 190 -6.69 -11.48 20.59
N PHE A 191 -5.92 -10.54 20.06
CA PHE A 191 -4.49 -10.42 20.36
C PHE A 191 -4.22 -10.09 21.84
N ILE A 192 -4.99 -9.18 22.45
CA ILE A 192 -4.80 -8.83 23.87
C ILE A 192 -5.08 -10.02 24.79
N ALA A 193 -5.97 -10.95 24.41
CA ALA A 193 -6.25 -12.15 25.20
C ALA A 193 -5.04 -13.07 25.34
N GLU A 194 -4.05 -12.99 24.44
CA GLU A 194 -2.80 -13.74 24.51
C GLU A 194 -1.72 -13.06 25.38
N VAL A 195 -1.95 -11.82 25.81
CA VAL A 195 -1.01 -11.07 26.65
C VAL A 195 -1.09 -11.55 28.09
N THR A 196 0.02 -12.14 28.58
CA THR A 196 0.10 -12.73 29.92
C THR A 196 0.13 -11.69 31.06
N ASP A 197 0.63 -10.48 30.79
CA ASP A 197 0.64 -9.39 31.76
C ASP A 197 -0.75 -8.75 31.89
N SER A 198 -1.42 -9.02 33.01
CA SER A 198 -2.78 -8.54 33.29
C SER A 198 -2.91 -7.02 33.43
N GLU A 199 -1.85 -6.29 33.80
CA GLU A 199 -1.87 -4.83 33.86
C GLU A 199 -1.76 -4.24 32.47
N LYS A 200 -0.82 -4.74 31.67
CA LYS A 200 -0.65 -4.33 30.28
C LYS A 200 -1.88 -4.66 29.44
N ALA A 201 -2.44 -5.87 29.58
CA ALA A 201 -3.67 -6.28 28.89
C ALA A 201 -4.85 -5.34 29.21
N ARG A 202 -5.05 -4.98 30.48
CA ARG A 202 -6.10 -4.01 30.88
C ARG A 202 -5.85 -2.61 30.31
N SER A 203 -4.58 -2.20 30.18
CA SER A 203 -4.24 -0.90 29.60
C SER A 203 -4.52 -0.85 28.10
N LEU A 204 -4.11 -1.89 27.37
CA LEU A 204 -4.42 -2.08 25.95
C LEU A 204 -5.92 -2.14 25.70
N GLN A 205 -6.69 -2.83 26.54
CA GLN A 205 -8.15 -2.88 26.44
C GLN A 205 -8.79 -1.49 26.53
N ARG A 206 -8.32 -0.63 27.45
CA ARG A 206 -8.81 0.75 27.56
C ARG A 206 -8.46 1.58 26.34
N ALA A 207 -7.20 1.54 25.90
CA ALA A 207 -6.76 2.26 24.70
C ALA A 207 -7.53 1.81 23.44
N ASN A 208 -7.76 0.50 23.29
CA ASN A 208 -8.54 -0.05 22.20
C ASN A 208 -10.02 0.37 22.26
N ALA A 209 -10.63 0.41 23.45
CA ALA A 209 -12.00 0.88 23.60
C ALA A 209 -12.16 2.34 23.17
N GLU A 210 -11.16 3.19 23.46
CA GLU A 210 -11.14 4.59 23.00
C GLU A 210 -10.99 4.69 21.47
N ALA A 211 -10.10 3.89 20.87
CA ALA A 211 -9.91 3.84 19.41
C ALA A 211 -11.19 3.35 18.69
N LEU A 212 -11.81 2.28 19.20
CA LEU A 212 -13.07 1.75 18.70
C LEU A 212 -14.18 2.80 18.76
N HIS A 213 -14.33 3.46 19.92
CA HIS A 213 -15.33 4.52 20.09
C HIS A 213 -15.10 5.70 19.15
N ALA A 214 -13.84 6.08 18.90
CA ALA A 214 -13.51 7.12 17.95
C ALA A 214 -13.88 6.73 16.50
N CYS A 215 -13.67 5.47 16.11
CA CYS A 215 -14.08 4.95 14.80
C CYS A 215 -15.61 4.95 14.65
N GLU A 216 -16.36 4.51 15.67
CA GLU A 216 -17.83 4.60 15.68
C GLU A 216 -18.32 6.05 15.59
N GLY A 217 -17.65 6.96 16.31
CA GLY A 217 -17.91 8.39 16.25
C GLY A 217 -17.69 8.98 14.87
N MET A 218 -16.59 8.61 14.20
CA MET A 218 -16.31 9.02 12.83
C MET A 218 -17.35 8.47 11.86
N ARG A 219 -17.66 7.17 11.90
CA ARG A 219 -18.67 6.55 11.03
C ARG A 219 -20.04 7.24 11.15
N ARG A 220 -20.45 7.58 12.39
CA ARG A 220 -21.67 8.36 12.63
C ARG A 220 -21.60 9.75 12.02
N PHE A 221 -20.50 10.48 12.22
CA PHE A 221 -20.28 11.79 11.57
C PHE A 221 -20.36 11.69 10.04
N LEU A 222 -19.75 10.66 9.44
CA LEU A 222 -19.81 10.44 8.01
C LEU A 222 -21.25 10.21 7.54
N ALA A 223 -21.98 9.31 8.18
CA ALA A 223 -23.34 8.92 7.79
C ALA A 223 -24.39 10.03 8.03
N GLU A 224 -24.35 10.67 9.20
CA GLU A 224 -25.40 11.59 9.66
C GLU A 224 -25.11 13.04 9.32
N GLU A 225 -23.86 13.45 9.15
CA GLU A 225 -23.50 14.86 8.93
C GLU A 225 -22.81 15.10 7.58
N LEU A 226 -21.77 14.34 7.24
CA LEU A 226 -20.92 14.64 6.08
C LEU A 226 -21.56 14.20 4.77
N LEU A 227 -22.22 13.04 4.74
CA LEU A 227 -22.81 12.46 3.53
C LEU A 227 -23.84 13.38 2.88
N GLU A 228 -24.63 14.10 3.68
CA GLU A 228 -25.60 15.08 3.17
C GLU A 228 -24.91 16.33 2.59
N LYS A 229 -23.77 16.72 3.16
CA LYS A 229 -23.02 17.93 2.78
C LYS A 229 -21.97 17.69 1.69
N ALA A 230 -21.68 16.43 1.35
CA ALA A 230 -20.66 16.04 0.39
C ALA A 230 -21.11 16.33 -1.05
N GLN A 231 -20.60 17.43 -1.62
CA GLN A 231 -20.93 17.91 -2.98
C GLN A 231 -19.66 18.14 -3.83
N GLY A 232 -18.56 17.45 -3.51
CA GLY A 232 -17.28 17.57 -4.20
C GLY A 232 -17.16 16.77 -5.50
N GLU A 233 -16.19 17.13 -6.33
CA GLU A 233 -15.80 16.36 -7.52
C GLU A 233 -14.61 15.44 -7.21
N PHE A 234 -14.72 14.15 -7.55
CA PHE A 234 -13.62 13.19 -7.35
C PHE A 234 -12.51 13.36 -8.40
N ALA A 235 -12.84 13.84 -9.59
CA ALA A 235 -11.88 14.01 -10.67
C ALA A 235 -10.91 15.15 -10.35
N LEU A 236 -9.60 14.87 -10.44
CA LEU A 236 -8.57 15.87 -10.20
C LEU A 236 -8.46 16.91 -11.33
N GLY A 237 -9.02 16.61 -12.50
CA GLY A 237 -8.79 17.39 -13.72
C GLY A 237 -7.44 17.09 -14.36
N ARG A 238 -7.32 17.42 -15.64
CA ARG A 238 -6.19 17.05 -16.50
C ARG A 238 -4.85 17.54 -15.96
N GLU A 239 -4.77 18.81 -15.56
CA GLU A 239 -3.52 19.46 -15.20
C GLU A 239 -2.96 18.92 -13.88
N ILE A 240 -3.83 18.69 -12.89
CA ILE A 240 -3.44 18.11 -11.61
C ILE A 240 -3.04 16.65 -11.80
N PHE A 241 -3.78 15.89 -12.63
CA PHE A 241 -3.44 14.50 -12.92
C PHE A 241 -2.09 14.37 -13.64
N ALA A 242 -1.80 15.21 -14.64
CA ALA A 242 -0.50 15.23 -15.30
C ALA A 242 0.65 15.59 -14.33
N ARG A 243 0.42 16.54 -13.40
CA ARG A 243 1.39 16.87 -12.35
C ARG A 243 1.59 15.72 -11.36
N LEU A 244 0.54 14.97 -11.05
CA LEU A 244 0.61 13.79 -10.19
C LEU A 244 1.48 12.70 -10.83
N LEU A 245 1.23 12.37 -12.10
CA LEU A 245 2.05 11.40 -12.86
C LEU A 245 3.52 11.83 -12.94
N ALA A 246 3.79 13.10 -13.19
CA ALA A 246 5.16 13.60 -13.23
C ALA A 246 5.85 13.53 -11.85
N ALA A 247 5.13 13.82 -10.76
CA ALA A 247 5.69 13.90 -9.42
C ALA A 247 5.82 12.54 -8.72
N GLU A 248 4.93 11.58 -8.99
CA GLU A 248 4.97 10.25 -8.37
C GLU A 248 5.66 9.21 -9.25
N GLU A 249 5.44 9.29 -10.56
CA GLU A 249 5.84 8.24 -11.49
C GLU A 249 6.95 8.69 -12.46
N GLN A 250 7.37 9.97 -12.42
CA GLN A 250 8.29 10.57 -13.39
C GLN A 250 7.80 10.40 -14.85
N VAL A 251 6.49 10.30 -15.05
CA VAL A 251 5.85 10.18 -16.36
C VAL A 251 5.43 11.55 -16.86
N PHE A 252 6.06 12.00 -17.96
CA PHE A 252 5.78 13.29 -18.62
C PHE A 252 5.00 13.12 -19.94
N THR A 253 4.69 11.89 -20.31
CA THR A 253 3.92 11.56 -21.52
C THR A 253 2.55 12.25 -21.49
N PRO A 254 2.09 12.87 -22.59
CA PRO A 254 0.78 13.49 -22.64
C PRO A 254 -0.35 12.52 -22.27
N ILE A 255 -1.35 12.99 -21.51
CA ILE A 255 -2.46 12.16 -21.02
C ILE A 255 -3.20 11.46 -22.17
N GLU A 256 -3.41 12.15 -23.30
CA GLU A 256 -4.07 11.56 -24.46
C GLU A 256 -3.27 10.43 -25.10
N GLU A 257 -1.95 10.51 -25.04
CA GLU A 257 -1.08 9.46 -25.54
C GLU A 257 -1.15 8.25 -24.61
N ILE A 258 -1.07 8.44 -23.30
CA ILE A 258 -1.27 7.37 -22.29
C ILE A 258 -2.63 6.70 -22.48
N LEU A 259 -3.71 7.50 -22.62
CA LEU A 259 -5.06 6.98 -22.85
C LEU A 259 -5.15 6.22 -24.18
N GLY A 260 -4.53 6.75 -25.23
CA GLY A 260 -4.43 6.09 -26.52
C GLY A 260 -3.69 4.76 -26.46
N HIS A 261 -2.64 4.66 -25.63
CA HIS A 261 -1.90 3.42 -25.40
C HIS A 261 -2.81 2.42 -24.68
N GLY A 262 -3.47 2.83 -23.60
CA GLY A 262 -4.39 1.98 -22.85
C GLY A 262 -5.51 1.39 -23.70
N TRP A 263 -6.16 2.19 -24.56
CA TRP A 263 -7.20 1.67 -25.45
C TRP A 263 -6.67 0.70 -26.50
N ARG A 264 -5.48 0.97 -27.06
CA ARG A 264 -4.87 0.05 -28.03
C ARG A 264 -4.53 -1.28 -27.38
N GLU A 265 -3.87 -1.27 -26.22
CA GLU A 265 -3.50 -2.50 -25.52
C GLU A 265 -4.72 -3.28 -25.02
N LEU A 266 -5.77 -2.60 -24.54
CA LEU A 266 -7.03 -3.25 -24.17
C LEU A 266 -7.63 -4.01 -25.36
N HIS A 267 -7.74 -3.35 -26.52
CA HIS A 267 -8.34 -3.97 -27.70
C HIS A 267 -7.46 -5.09 -28.29
N ALA A 268 -6.14 -4.89 -28.34
CA ALA A 268 -5.19 -5.90 -28.79
C ALA A 268 -5.25 -7.15 -27.89
N THR A 269 -5.28 -6.95 -26.57
CA THR A 269 -5.40 -8.05 -25.60
C THR A 269 -6.72 -8.80 -25.76
N GLN A 270 -7.84 -8.09 -25.89
CA GLN A 270 -9.15 -8.71 -26.12
C GLN A 270 -9.20 -9.51 -27.43
N GLU A 271 -8.54 -9.03 -28.48
CA GLU A 271 -8.43 -9.77 -29.75
C GLU A 271 -7.60 -11.04 -29.59
N ARG A 272 -6.39 -10.92 -29.01
CA ARG A 272 -5.51 -12.06 -28.77
C ARG A 272 -6.18 -13.13 -27.89
N MET A 273 -6.92 -12.72 -26.86
CA MET A 273 -7.72 -13.64 -26.05
C MET A 273 -8.78 -14.38 -26.88
N ARG A 274 -9.45 -13.70 -27.82
CA ARG A 274 -10.45 -14.31 -28.70
C ARG A 274 -9.82 -15.27 -29.71
N GLU A 275 -8.68 -14.91 -30.29
CA GLU A 275 -7.92 -15.77 -31.20
C GLU A 275 -7.46 -17.06 -30.50
N ILE A 276 -6.85 -16.94 -29.31
CA ILE A 276 -6.42 -18.09 -28.51
C ILE A 276 -7.61 -18.94 -28.08
N ALA A 277 -8.72 -18.30 -27.65
CA ALA A 277 -9.93 -19.03 -27.30
C ALA A 277 -10.49 -19.85 -28.48
N HIS A 278 -10.45 -19.29 -29.69
CA HIS A 278 -10.87 -20.01 -30.90
C HIS A 278 -9.94 -21.20 -31.22
N GLN A 279 -8.64 -21.09 -30.95
CA GLN A 279 -7.69 -22.20 -31.12
C GLN A 279 -7.94 -23.33 -30.11
N ILE A 280 -8.23 -22.99 -28.85
CA ILE A 280 -8.45 -23.97 -27.78
C ILE A 280 -9.82 -24.65 -27.92
N ALA A 281 -10.87 -23.87 -28.18
CA ALA A 281 -12.24 -24.35 -28.24
C ALA A 281 -13.06 -23.57 -29.30
N PRO A 282 -12.96 -23.95 -30.60
CA PRO A 282 -13.59 -23.22 -31.71
C PRO A 282 -15.10 -22.99 -31.59
N ASN A 283 -15.79 -23.87 -30.83
CA ASN A 283 -17.24 -23.85 -30.66
C ASN A 283 -17.70 -23.16 -29.37
N ARG A 284 -16.80 -22.51 -28.61
CA ARG A 284 -17.14 -21.80 -27.37
C ARG A 284 -16.88 -20.31 -27.51
N THR A 285 -17.69 -19.50 -26.82
CA THR A 285 -17.36 -18.07 -26.65
C THR A 285 -16.23 -17.92 -25.63
N LEU A 286 -15.51 -16.78 -25.67
CA LEU A 286 -14.46 -16.49 -24.68
C LEU A 286 -14.99 -16.55 -23.23
N PRO A 287 -16.14 -15.93 -22.88
CA PRO A 287 -16.72 -16.07 -21.54
C PRO A 287 -17.00 -17.53 -21.13
N ASP A 288 -17.55 -18.34 -22.05
CA ASP A 288 -17.83 -19.76 -21.76
C ASP A 288 -16.56 -20.58 -21.56
N LEU A 289 -15.50 -20.27 -22.31
CA LEU A 289 -14.20 -20.90 -22.16
C LEU A 289 -13.56 -20.51 -20.83
N LEU A 290 -13.53 -19.22 -20.48
CA LEU A 290 -12.99 -18.75 -19.20
C LEU A 290 -13.75 -19.36 -18.01
N HIS A 291 -15.09 -19.43 -18.10
CA HIS A 291 -15.90 -20.13 -17.10
C HIS A 291 -15.53 -21.61 -16.99
N HIS A 292 -15.33 -22.30 -18.12
CA HIS A 292 -14.95 -23.69 -18.13
C HIS A 292 -13.56 -23.94 -17.53
N LEU A 293 -12.57 -23.14 -17.91
CA LEU A 293 -11.21 -23.21 -17.35
C LEU A 293 -11.21 -22.92 -15.85
N SER A 294 -12.11 -22.03 -15.39
CA SER A 294 -12.25 -21.72 -13.97
C SER A 294 -12.73 -22.91 -13.13
N GLU A 295 -13.37 -23.93 -13.73
CA GLU A 295 -13.74 -25.17 -13.02
C GLU A 295 -12.53 -25.96 -12.53
N GLU A 296 -11.36 -25.77 -13.14
CA GLU A 296 -10.12 -26.39 -12.68
C GLU A 296 -9.53 -25.55 -11.54
N HIS A 297 -10.14 -25.69 -10.37
CA HIS A 297 -9.74 -25.01 -9.15
C HIS A 297 -9.45 -26.00 -8.02
N PRO A 298 -8.59 -25.64 -7.05
CA PRO A 298 -8.38 -26.49 -5.88
C PRO A 298 -9.66 -26.60 -5.04
N ALA A 299 -9.73 -27.65 -4.24
CA ALA A 299 -10.69 -27.72 -3.15
C ALA A 299 -10.33 -26.69 -2.06
N ALA A 300 -11.31 -26.33 -1.21
CA ALA A 300 -11.13 -25.34 -0.15
C ALA A 300 -9.94 -25.65 0.79
N ASP A 301 -9.78 -26.92 1.15
CA ASP A 301 -8.73 -27.44 2.03
C ASP A 301 -7.37 -27.61 1.34
N ASP A 302 -7.33 -27.63 0.01
CA ASP A 302 -6.11 -27.71 -0.78
C ASP A 302 -5.63 -26.36 -1.33
N LEU A 303 -6.41 -25.27 -1.17
CA LEU A 303 -6.10 -23.97 -1.77
C LEU A 303 -4.66 -23.49 -1.49
N ILE A 304 -4.25 -23.41 -0.23
CA ILE A 304 -2.91 -22.93 0.17
C ILE A 304 -1.82 -23.92 -0.29
N SER A 305 -2.09 -25.22 -0.16
CA SER A 305 -1.18 -26.28 -0.59
C SER A 305 -0.97 -26.27 -2.11
N SER A 306 -1.99 -25.93 -2.89
CA SER A 306 -1.92 -25.74 -4.34
C SER A 306 -0.98 -24.59 -4.70
N TYR A 307 -1.12 -23.43 -4.05
CA TYR A 307 -0.20 -22.30 -4.25
C TYR A 307 1.25 -22.69 -3.92
N ARG A 308 1.49 -23.41 -2.82
CA ARG A 308 2.84 -23.89 -2.46
C ARG A 308 3.46 -24.76 -3.54
N ARG A 309 2.71 -25.74 -4.06
CA ARG A 309 3.18 -26.63 -5.14
C ARG A 309 3.48 -25.84 -6.42
N ARG A 310 2.55 -24.99 -6.86
CA ARG A 310 2.72 -24.19 -8.08
C ARG A 310 3.85 -23.17 -7.96
N CYS A 311 4.07 -22.60 -6.77
CA CYS A 311 5.15 -21.65 -6.55
C CYS A 311 6.52 -22.32 -6.72
N GLU A 312 6.68 -23.53 -6.19
CA GLU A 312 7.92 -24.30 -6.40
C GLU A 312 8.14 -24.66 -7.88
N GLU A 313 7.07 -24.95 -8.63
CA GLU A 313 7.17 -25.19 -10.08
C GLU A 313 7.61 -23.94 -10.84
N VAL A 314 7.00 -22.78 -10.56
CA VAL A 314 7.37 -21.50 -11.19
C VAL A 314 8.81 -21.12 -10.81
N ARG A 315 9.18 -21.23 -9.53
CA ARG A 315 10.54 -20.95 -9.05
C ARG A 315 11.56 -21.82 -9.76
N ARG A 316 11.29 -23.12 -9.91
CA ARG A 316 12.17 -24.05 -10.62
C ARG A 316 12.29 -23.67 -12.09
N PHE A 317 11.18 -23.34 -12.76
CA PHE A 317 11.20 -22.90 -14.15
C PHE A 317 12.07 -21.66 -14.34
N VAL A 318 11.90 -20.64 -13.49
CA VAL A 318 12.70 -19.40 -13.52
C VAL A 318 14.20 -19.69 -13.40
N LEU A 319 14.59 -20.61 -12.52
CA LEU A 319 15.99 -21.00 -12.31
C LEU A 319 16.55 -21.85 -13.46
N GLU A 320 15.81 -22.85 -13.93
CA GLU A 320 16.23 -23.75 -15.03
C GLU A 320 16.36 -23.00 -16.36
N ARG A 321 15.55 -21.96 -16.56
CA ARG A 321 15.59 -21.09 -17.74
C ARG A 321 16.55 -19.91 -17.60
N GLU A 322 17.21 -19.77 -16.43
CA GLU A 322 18.16 -18.70 -16.14
C GLU A 322 17.57 -17.29 -16.37
N LEU A 323 16.26 -17.10 -16.11
CA LEU A 323 15.56 -15.84 -16.40
C LEU A 323 16.01 -14.69 -15.49
N VAL A 324 16.23 -14.97 -14.21
CA VAL A 324 16.77 -14.01 -13.24
C VAL A 324 17.57 -14.73 -12.15
N SER A 325 18.59 -14.05 -11.62
CA SER A 325 19.30 -14.50 -10.43
C SER A 325 18.50 -14.16 -9.18
N ILE A 326 18.19 -15.17 -8.34
CA ILE A 326 17.51 -14.95 -7.05
C ILE A 326 18.57 -14.63 -5.98
N PRO A 327 18.48 -13.50 -5.25
CA PRO A 327 19.39 -13.20 -4.15
C PRO A 327 19.42 -14.28 -3.07
N GLU A 328 20.54 -14.37 -2.34
CA GLU A 328 20.63 -15.21 -1.14
C GLU A 328 19.60 -14.78 -0.08
N ARG A 329 19.27 -15.69 0.84
CA ARG A 329 18.19 -15.51 1.85
C ARG A 329 16.81 -15.33 1.23
N ASP A 330 16.59 -16.03 0.12
CA ASP A 330 15.28 -16.31 -0.46
C ASP A 330 14.40 -17.06 0.55
N TRP A 331 13.59 -16.31 1.30
CA TRP A 331 12.69 -16.85 2.31
C TRP A 331 11.27 -16.35 2.06
N LEU A 332 10.52 -17.12 1.27
CA LEU A 332 9.10 -16.92 1.02
C LEU A 332 8.27 -17.92 1.83
N GLU A 333 7.28 -17.44 2.57
CA GLU A 333 6.30 -18.28 3.27
C GLU A 333 4.90 -18.06 2.70
N ILE A 334 4.41 -19.03 1.94
CA ILE A 334 3.02 -19.05 1.49
C ILE A 334 2.16 -19.59 2.62
N THR A 335 1.22 -18.78 3.10
CA THR A 335 0.40 -19.11 4.26
C THR A 335 -1.01 -18.54 4.15
N GLU A 336 -1.92 -18.99 5.01
CA GLU A 336 -3.27 -18.44 5.02
C GLU A 336 -3.28 -17.00 5.53
N THR A 337 -4.15 -16.18 4.97
CA THR A 337 -4.44 -14.86 5.53
C THR A 337 -4.97 -15.01 6.97
N PRO A 338 -4.33 -14.38 7.98
CA PRO A 338 -4.80 -14.43 9.36
C PRO A 338 -6.27 -14.01 9.48
N PRO A 339 -7.09 -14.61 10.38
CA PRO A 339 -8.53 -14.35 10.45
C PRO A 339 -8.92 -12.87 10.48
N PHE A 340 -8.19 -12.05 11.24
CA PHE A 340 -8.42 -10.61 11.34
C PHE A 340 -8.09 -9.80 10.08
N TYR A 341 -7.46 -10.43 9.08
CA TYR A 341 -7.01 -9.79 7.84
C TYR A 341 -7.79 -10.25 6.60
N ARG A 342 -8.64 -11.28 6.73
CA ARG A 342 -9.32 -11.94 5.60
C ARG A 342 -10.31 -11.04 4.86
N SER A 343 -10.83 -9.98 5.50
CA SER A 343 -11.75 -9.03 4.86
C SER A 343 -11.05 -8.00 3.97
N LEU A 344 -9.72 -7.89 4.04
CA LEU A 344 -8.97 -6.82 3.37
C LEU A 344 -8.22 -7.26 2.11
N ILE A 345 -7.93 -8.56 1.96
CA ILE A 345 -7.12 -9.05 0.85
C ILE A 345 -7.65 -10.37 0.29
N PHE A 346 -7.37 -10.59 -1.00
CA PHE A 346 -7.65 -11.84 -1.71
C PHE A 346 -6.41 -12.74 -1.74
N ALA A 347 -5.31 -12.20 -2.27
CA ALA A 347 -3.96 -12.70 -2.10
C ALA A 347 -3.03 -11.49 -2.10
N ALA A 348 -1.97 -11.50 -1.29
CA ALA A 348 -1.05 -10.37 -1.20
C ALA A 348 0.33 -10.80 -0.71
N LEU A 349 1.36 -10.10 -1.19
CA LEU A 349 2.71 -10.22 -0.66
C LEU A 349 2.97 -9.20 0.45
N ASP A 350 3.67 -9.64 1.49
CA ASP A 350 4.03 -8.84 2.66
C ASP A 350 5.53 -8.99 2.98
N PRO A 351 6.44 -8.40 2.17
CA PRO A 351 7.88 -8.52 2.38
C PRO A 351 8.33 -7.68 3.59
N PRO A 352 9.35 -8.11 4.36
CA PRO A 352 9.89 -7.28 5.43
C PRO A 352 10.44 -5.96 4.86
N GLY A 353 10.32 -4.88 5.64
CA GLY A 353 10.84 -3.57 5.25
C GLY A 353 12.35 -3.61 4.94
N PRO A 354 12.85 -2.74 4.04
CA PRO A 354 14.24 -2.79 3.59
C PRO A 354 15.27 -2.40 4.66
N PHE A 355 14.83 -1.82 5.79
CA PHE A 355 15.67 -1.56 6.96
C PHE A 355 15.57 -2.63 8.05
N GLU A 356 14.73 -3.66 7.86
CA GLU A 356 14.60 -4.76 8.81
C GLU A 356 15.91 -5.55 8.92
N VAL A 357 16.46 -5.55 10.14
CA VAL A 357 17.72 -6.21 10.49
C VAL A 357 17.50 -7.68 10.83
N ALA A 358 16.37 -7.99 11.45
CA ALA A 358 15.98 -9.36 11.75
C ALA A 358 15.64 -10.13 10.47
N GLU A 359 15.94 -11.42 10.45
CA GLU A 359 15.53 -12.29 9.36
C GLU A 359 14.07 -12.69 9.55
N HIS A 360 13.23 -12.26 8.63
CA HIS A 360 11.82 -12.59 8.55
C HIS A 360 11.49 -13.07 7.14
N PRO A 361 10.55 -14.02 6.99
CA PRO A 361 10.04 -14.38 5.68
C PRO A 361 9.33 -13.19 5.04
N THR A 362 9.35 -13.16 3.72
CA THR A 362 8.26 -12.54 2.97
C THR A 362 7.04 -13.45 3.10
N PHE A 363 5.92 -12.94 3.61
CA PHE A 363 4.68 -13.72 3.58
C PHE A 363 3.99 -13.53 2.24
N PHE A 364 3.51 -14.63 1.67
CA PHE A 364 2.54 -14.61 0.58
C PHE A 364 1.23 -15.16 1.12
N TYR A 365 0.35 -14.24 1.49
CA TYR A 365 -0.95 -14.55 2.07
C TYR A 365 -1.94 -14.96 0.98
N VAL A 366 -2.62 -16.08 1.19
CA VAL A 366 -3.74 -16.52 0.38
C VAL A 366 -4.97 -16.61 1.28
N THR A 367 -6.01 -15.84 0.97
CA THR A 367 -7.20 -15.80 1.82
C THR A 367 -8.01 -17.08 1.62
N PRO A 368 -8.25 -17.87 2.68
CA PRO A 368 -9.06 -19.07 2.56
C PRO A 368 -10.52 -18.70 2.29
N VAL A 369 -11.24 -19.61 1.62
CA VAL A 369 -12.66 -19.44 1.38
C VAL A 369 -13.43 -19.35 2.71
N ASP A 370 -14.35 -18.39 2.81
CA ASP A 370 -15.22 -18.25 3.98
C ASP A 370 -16.29 -19.36 3.97
N ALA A 371 -16.14 -20.31 4.88
CA ALA A 371 -17.04 -21.46 5.02
C ALA A 371 -18.48 -21.07 5.44
N THR A 372 -18.70 -19.83 5.91
CA THR A 372 -20.03 -19.33 6.26
C THR A 372 -20.82 -18.83 5.06
N GLN A 373 -20.16 -18.59 3.92
CA GLN A 373 -20.79 -18.14 2.69
C GLN A 373 -21.65 -19.26 2.06
N PRO A 374 -22.67 -18.91 1.25
CA PRO A 374 -23.42 -19.90 0.47
C PRO A 374 -22.50 -20.74 -0.44
N PRO A 375 -22.80 -22.03 -0.69
CA PRO A 375 -21.96 -22.91 -1.50
C PRO A 375 -21.59 -22.34 -2.89
N ASP A 376 -22.52 -21.65 -3.55
CA ASP A 376 -22.26 -21.03 -4.86
C ASP A 376 -21.24 -19.89 -4.78
N ARG A 377 -21.24 -19.13 -3.67
CA ARG A 377 -20.24 -18.07 -3.42
C ARG A 377 -18.88 -18.67 -3.10
N GLN A 378 -18.83 -19.73 -2.30
CA GLN A 378 -17.59 -20.47 -2.03
C GLN A 378 -16.99 -21.02 -3.33
N LYS A 379 -17.81 -21.64 -4.17
CA LYS A 379 -17.37 -22.15 -5.48
C LYS A 379 -16.89 -21.03 -6.40
N ALA A 380 -17.62 -19.92 -6.49
CA ALA A 380 -17.21 -18.77 -7.29
C ALA A 380 -15.87 -18.18 -6.82
N TYR A 381 -15.64 -18.14 -5.50
CA TYR A 381 -14.37 -17.71 -4.92
C TYR A 381 -13.22 -18.65 -5.29
N LEU A 382 -13.41 -19.97 -5.16
CA LEU A 382 -12.38 -20.94 -5.54
C LEU A 382 -12.08 -20.92 -7.05
N ARG A 383 -13.08 -20.72 -7.90
CA ARG A 383 -12.91 -20.52 -9.36
C ARG A 383 -12.00 -19.32 -9.69
N ALA A 384 -12.01 -18.26 -8.88
CA ALA A 384 -11.08 -17.15 -9.04
C ALA A 384 -9.62 -17.54 -8.73
N HIS A 385 -9.41 -18.57 -7.90
CA HIS A 385 -8.12 -19.22 -7.64
C HIS A 385 -7.89 -20.47 -8.52
N ASN A 386 -8.46 -20.53 -9.71
CA ASN A 386 -8.20 -21.64 -10.63
C ASN A 386 -6.70 -21.81 -10.91
N VAL A 387 -6.29 -23.02 -11.31
CA VAL A 387 -4.88 -23.39 -11.42
C VAL A 387 -4.09 -22.50 -12.39
N TYR A 388 -4.76 -21.91 -13.40
CA TYR A 388 -4.14 -21.00 -14.36
C TYR A 388 -3.91 -19.61 -13.76
N ALA A 389 -4.91 -19.07 -13.07
CA ALA A 389 -4.79 -17.80 -12.34
C ALA A 389 -3.70 -17.87 -11.27
N GLN A 390 -3.57 -19.00 -10.56
CA GLN A 390 -2.50 -19.18 -9.57
C GLN A 390 -1.11 -18.95 -10.16
N VAL A 391 -0.83 -19.47 -11.37
CA VAL A 391 0.49 -19.29 -12.02
C VAL A 391 0.76 -17.80 -12.26
N SER A 392 -0.20 -17.07 -12.83
CA SER A 392 -0.08 -15.62 -13.05
C SER A 392 0.16 -14.86 -11.75
N THR A 393 -0.64 -15.13 -10.71
CA THR A 393 -0.48 -14.49 -9.40
C THR A 393 0.88 -14.82 -8.76
N ILE A 394 1.36 -16.06 -8.89
CA ILE A 394 2.66 -16.47 -8.36
C ILE A 394 3.80 -15.78 -9.09
N ILE A 395 3.70 -15.61 -10.42
CA ILE A 395 4.72 -14.90 -11.18
C ILE A 395 4.78 -13.43 -10.73
N HIS A 396 3.62 -12.80 -10.59
CA HIS A 396 3.45 -11.42 -10.17
C HIS A 396 3.95 -11.17 -8.74
N GLU A 397 3.47 -11.95 -7.77
CA GLU A 397 3.76 -11.73 -6.35
C GLU A 397 5.10 -12.34 -5.91
N ALA A 398 5.50 -13.48 -6.47
CA ALA A 398 6.64 -14.25 -5.99
C ALA A 398 7.80 -14.25 -7.00
N TYR A 399 7.83 -15.22 -7.92
CA TYR A 399 8.99 -15.48 -8.76
C TYR A 399 8.67 -15.28 -10.24
N PRO A 400 9.32 -14.35 -10.95
CA PRO A 400 10.37 -13.42 -10.52
C PRO A 400 9.86 -12.02 -10.11
N GLY A 401 8.57 -11.85 -9.81
CA GLY A 401 7.95 -10.55 -9.50
C GLY A 401 8.32 -9.94 -8.14
N HIS A 402 7.31 -9.53 -7.37
CA HIS A 402 7.46 -8.66 -6.19
C HIS A 402 8.41 -9.20 -5.13
N HIS A 403 8.38 -10.50 -4.80
CA HIS A 403 9.30 -11.08 -3.82
C HIS A 403 10.76 -10.94 -4.23
N VAL A 404 11.09 -11.29 -5.48
CA VAL A 404 12.47 -11.14 -5.98
C VAL A 404 12.87 -9.67 -6.02
N GLN A 405 11.97 -8.78 -6.44
CA GLN A 405 12.21 -7.33 -6.40
C GLN A 405 12.52 -6.84 -4.97
N ALA A 406 11.73 -7.26 -3.97
CA ALA A 406 11.93 -6.90 -2.58
C ALA A 406 13.29 -7.38 -2.03
N LEU A 407 13.73 -8.59 -2.40
CA LEU A 407 15.07 -9.09 -2.06
C LEU A 407 16.18 -8.19 -2.62
N HIS A 408 16.00 -7.65 -3.83
CA HIS A 408 16.94 -6.68 -4.41
C HIS A 408 16.90 -5.32 -3.72
N VAL A 409 15.70 -4.80 -3.38
CA VAL A 409 15.55 -3.52 -2.66
C VAL A 409 16.26 -3.56 -1.31
N LYS A 410 16.16 -4.67 -0.56
CA LYS A 410 16.88 -4.84 0.71
C LYS A 410 18.40 -4.68 0.57
N ARG A 411 18.97 -5.10 -0.57
CA ARG A 411 20.40 -4.99 -0.89
C ARG A 411 20.80 -3.64 -1.50
N CYS A 412 19.84 -2.77 -1.80
CA CYS A 412 20.12 -1.45 -2.35
C CYS A 412 20.94 -0.60 -1.36
N PRO A 413 22.07 0.00 -1.77
CA PRO A 413 22.89 0.82 -0.87
C PRO A 413 22.28 2.21 -0.62
N SER A 414 21.39 2.68 -1.50
CA SER A 414 20.78 4.01 -1.39
C SER A 414 19.61 4.02 -0.40
N LEU A 415 19.67 4.94 0.57
CA LEU A 415 18.54 5.21 1.47
C LEU A 415 17.32 5.72 0.70
N VAL A 416 17.54 6.61 -0.28
CA VAL A 416 16.46 7.22 -1.08
C VAL A 416 15.66 6.14 -1.81
N ARG A 417 16.34 5.23 -2.51
CA ARG A 417 15.71 4.14 -3.27
C ARG A 417 15.12 3.03 -2.39
N LYS A 418 15.53 2.94 -1.12
CA LYS A 418 14.87 2.06 -0.15
C LYS A 418 13.56 2.63 0.38
N VAL A 419 13.46 3.96 0.48
CA VAL A 419 12.29 4.65 1.06
C VAL A 419 11.26 5.00 -0.01
N PHE A 420 11.71 5.38 -1.20
CA PHE A 420 10.85 5.92 -2.25
C PHE A 420 10.94 5.06 -3.51
N ALA A 421 9.78 4.57 -3.94
CA ALA A 421 9.58 3.88 -5.20
C ALA A 421 8.45 4.55 -5.98
N ALA A 422 8.48 4.38 -7.31
CA ALA A 422 7.37 4.71 -8.21
C ALA A 422 6.48 3.47 -8.34
N GLY A 423 5.16 3.63 -8.23
CA GLY A 423 4.23 2.50 -8.33
C GLY A 423 4.33 1.80 -9.69
N THR A 424 4.51 2.60 -10.74
CA THR A 424 4.71 2.10 -12.11
C THR A 424 5.98 1.27 -12.29
N PHE A 425 7.04 1.52 -11.50
CA PHE A 425 8.25 0.69 -11.54
C PHE A 425 8.05 -0.63 -10.78
N VAL A 426 7.38 -0.58 -9.63
CA VAL A 426 7.09 -1.77 -8.81
C VAL A 426 6.14 -2.71 -9.54
N GLU A 427 4.97 -2.21 -9.95
CA GLU A 427 3.97 -3.01 -10.66
C GLU A 427 4.37 -3.33 -12.10
N GLY A 428 5.08 -2.40 -12.77
CA GLY A 428 5.59 -2.63 -14.12
C GLY A 428 6.59 -3.77 -14.17
N TRP A 429 7.42 -3.95 -13.12
CA TRP A 429 8.30 -5.11 -13.00
C TRP A 429 7.51 -6.42 -12.92
N ALA A 430 6.49 -6.48 -12.06
CA ALA A 430 5.69 -7.69 -11.88
C ALA A 430 4.94 -8.06 -13.15
N HIS A 431 4.31 -7.09 -13.84
CA HIS A 431 3.66 -7.32 -15.13
C HIS A 431 4.64 -7.68 -16.26
N TYR A 432 5.83 -7.06 -16.29
CA TYR A 432 6.90 -7.49 -17.22
C TYR A 432 7.29 -8.95 -16.97
N CYS A 433 7.39 -9.36 -15.71
CA CYS A 433 7.72 -10.74 -15.35
C CYS A 433 6.63 -11.73 -15.82
N GLU A 434 5.35 -11.36 -15.73
CA GLU A 434 4.25 -12.18 -16.24
C GLU A 434 4.40 -12.47 -17.74
N GLU A 435 4.71 -11.45 -18.55
CA GLU A 435 4.92 -11.62 -20.00
C GLU A 435 6.23 -12.40 -20.28
N MET A 436 7.33 -12.00 -19.64
CA MET A 436 8.66 -12.58 -19.86
C MET A 436 8.74 -14.08 -19.52
N VAL A 437 7.98 -14.56 -18.53
CA VAL A 437 7.94 -15.98 -18.17
C VAL A 437 7.11 -16.80 -19.18
N LEU A 438 6.16 -16.17 -19.87
CA LEU A 438 5.31 -16.82 -20.87
C LEU A 438 5.96 -16.89 -22.26
N ASP A 439 6.79 -15.89 -22.60
CA ASP A 439 7.61 -15.84 -23.83
C ASP A 439 8.78 -16.85 -23.81
#